data_AF-A0A9D1I5Y4-F1
#
_entry.id   AF-A0A9D1I5Y4-F1
#
_cell.length_a   1.000
_cell.length_b   1.000
_cell.length_c   1.000
_cell.angle_alpha   90.00
_cell.angle_beta   90.00
_cell.angle_gamma   90.00
#
_symmetry.space_group_name_H-M   'P 1'
#
loop_
_entity.id
_entity.type
_entity.pdbx_description
1 polymer ?
#
loop_
_entity_poly.entity_id
_entity_poly.type
_entity_poly.pdbx_seq_one_letter_code
_entity_poly.pdbx_strand_id
1 'polypeptide(L)'
;MEPILNQRDSGKRLLYIDFLNIAACFGVVAMHCTGKVFAFDTSKEWFFSMLLQAVFHFSIPVFFMISGATLMNYREKYSTKEFLKRRFLRTGVPFLIWSGVMLIYKIAIGELPAPIGPRSFLNLFLNNEIQNIYWFFYAIFG
;
A
#
# COMPACT_ATOMS: atom_id res chain seq x y z
N MET A 1 -23.65 -22.75 -32.43
CA MET A 1 -22.23 -23.02 -32.12
C MET A 1 -21.48 -21.83 -32.68
N GLU A 2 -21.12 -20.75 -31.99
CA GLU A 2 -20.92 -20.31 -30.59
C GLU A 2 -22.06 -19.39 -30.04
N PRO A 3 -22.01 -18.77 -28.82
CA PRO A 3 -20.95 -18.76 -27.79
C PRO A 3 -21.40 -19.15 -26.36
N ILE A 4 -20.54 -19.94 -25.73
CA ILE A 4 -20.54 -20.34 -24.31
C ILE A 4 -19.72 -19.33 -23.48
N LEU A 5 -20.01 -18.03 -23.61
CA LEU A 5 -19.34 -16.97 -22.83
C LEU A 5 -20.34 -16.00 -22.18
N ASN A 6 -21.33 -16.54 -21.47
CA ASN A 6 -22.09 -15.74 -20.51
C ASN A 6 -22.29 -16.49 -19.19
N GLN A 7 -21.22 -17.10 -18.70
CA GLN A 7 -21.11 -17.42 -17.28
C GLN A 7 -20.38 -16.26 -16.61
N ARG A 8 -21.12 -15.15 -16.39
CA ARG A 8 -20.92 -14.38 -15.17
C ARG A 8 -21.31 -15.31 -14.03
N ASP A 9 -20.41 -16.21 -13.66
CA ASP A 9 -20.45 -16.81 -12.35
C ASP A 9 -20.50 -15.61 -11.39
N SER A 10 -21.66 -15.40 -10.78
CA SER A 10 -21.83 -14.46 -9.68
C SER A 10 -20.99 -15.01 -8.53
N GLY A 11 -19.67 -14.84 -8.64
CA GLY A 11 -18.70 -15.27 -7.65
C GLY A 11 -19.17 -14.71 -6.33
N LYS A 12 -19.59 -15.59 -5.42
CA LYS A 12 -20.23 -15.23 -4.16
C LYS A 12 -19.39 -14.14 -3.50
N ARG A 13 -19.91 -12.90 -3.54
CA ARG A 13 -19.23 -11.76 -2.96
C ARG A 13 -19.16 -12.02 -1.46
N LEU A 14 -17.93 -12.20 -0.95
CA LEU A 14 -17.71 -12.54 0.44
C LEU A 14 -17.90 -11.28 1.28
N LEU A 15 -19.13 -11.07 1.75
CA LEU A 15 -19.52 -9.86 2.49
C LEU A 15 -18.60 -9.58 3.69
N TYR A 16 -18.09 -10.63 4.35
CA TYR A 16 -17.15 -10.47 5.45
C TYR A 16 -15.81 -9.84 5.01
N ILE A 17 -15.33 -10.14 3.79
CA ILE A 17 -14.12 -9.52 3.24
C ILE A 17 -14.38 -8.04 2.92
N ASP A 18 -15.58 -7.71 2.43
CA ASP A 18 -15.96 -6.31 2.21
C ASP A 18 -16.00 -5.51 3.52
N PHE A 19 -16.60 -6.05 4.59
CA PHE A 19 -16.60 -5.41 5.92
C PHE A 19 -15.19 -5.24 6.47
N LEU A 20 -14.34 -6.27 6.38
CA LEU A 20 -12.95 -6.20 6.83
C LEU A 20 -12.16 -5.17 6.01
N ASN A 21 -12.38 -5.07 4.70
CA ASN A 21 -11.76 -4.04 3.86
C ASN A 21 -12.17 -2.64 4.28
N ILE A 22 -13.46 -2.41 4.53
CA ILE A 22 -13.96 -1.09 4.96
C ILE A 22 -13.33 -0.71 6.31
N ALA A 23 -13.31 -1.62 7.26
CA ALA A 23 -12.70 -1.40 8.57
C ALA A 23 -11.19 -1.12 8.47
N ALA A 24 -10.47 -1.91 7.66
CA ALA A 24 -9.04 -1.72 7.45
C ALA A 24 -8.72 -0.38 6.76
N CYS A 25 -9.46 -0.01 5.71
CA CYS A 25 -9.32 1.28 5.04
C CYS A 25 -9.55 2.44 6.01
N PHE A 26 -10.60 2.37 6.84
CA PHE A 26 -10.88 3.40 7.83
C PHE A 26 -9.73 3.56 8.84
N GLY A 27 -9.24 2.44 9.38
CA GLY A 27 -8.16 2.50 10.36
C GLY A 27 -6.83 2.99 9.78
N VAL A 28 -6.51 2.68 8.51
CA VAL A 28 -5.36 3.27 7.81
C VAL A 28 -5.48 4.80 7.71
N VAL A 29 -6.65 5.31 7.33
CA VAL A 29 -6.89 6.77 7.28
C VAL A 29 -6.74 7.40 8.67
N ALA A 30 -7.34 6.79 9.70
CA ALA A 30 -7.23 7.26 11.08
C ALA A 30 -5.76 7.33 11.54
N MET A 31 -4.94 6.32 11.23
CA MET A 31 -3.52 6.33 11.52
C MET A 31 -2.79 7.48 10.82
N HIS A 32 -3.08 7.76 9.55
CA HIS A 32 -2.45 8.87 8.83
C HIS A 32 -2.85 10.25 9.33
N CYS A 33 -4.05 10.41 9.89
CA CYS A 33 -4.46 11.65 10.53
C CYS A 33 -3.78 11.89 11.89
N THR A 34 -3.15 10.87 12.48
CA THR A 34 -2.56 10.93 13.84
C THR A 34 -1.03 10.98 13.82
N GLY A 35 -0.45 11.59 12.77
CA GLY A 35 1.01 11.75 12.64
C GLY A 35 1.67 12.55 13.76
N LYS A 36 0.91 13.30 14.56
CA LYS A 36 1.39 14.02 15.74
C LYS A 36 2.00 13.11 16.81
N VAL A 37 1.71 11.80 16.83
CA VAL A 37 2.28 10.89 17.83
C VAL A 37 3.81 10.85 17.80
N PHE A 38 4.41 11.06 16.61
CA PHE A 38 5.85 10.88 16.40
C PHE A 38 6.69 12.04 16.96
N ALA A 39 6.04 13.15 17.32
CA ALA A 39 6.65 14.22 18.11
C ALA A 39 6.09 14.13 19.53
N PHE A 40 6.92 13.68 20.48
CA PHE A 40 6.50 13.55 21.87
C PHE A 40 6.01 14.89 22.42
N ASP A 41 4.82 14.87 23.01
CA ASP A 41 4.20 16.00 23.66
C ASP A 41 3.36 15.51 24.85
N THR A 42 3.19 16.33 25.88
CA THR A 42 2.41 16.01 27.09
C THR A 42 0.94 16.45 26.93
N SER A 43 0.55 16.97 25.76
CA SER A 43 -0.81 17.42 25.48
C SER A 43 -1.83 16.27 25.41
N LYS A 44 -3.09 16.59 25.71
CA LYS A 44 -4.22 15.65 25.56
C LYS A 44 -4.37 15.15 24.12
N GLU A 45 -4.01 15.99 23.14
CA GLU A 45 -4.03 15.64 21.71
C GLU A 45 -3.03 14.53 21.37
N TRP A 46 -1.84 14.58 21.97
CA TRP A 46 -0.83 13.54 21.77
C TRP A 46 -1.30 12.19 22.33
N PHE A 47 -1.87 12.20 23.54
CA PHE A 47 -2.41 10.97 24.15
C PHE A 47 -3.57 10.38 23.33
N PHE A 48 -4.47 11.22 22.82
CA PHE A 48 -5.55 10.77 21.94
C PHE A 48 -5.02 10.23 20.61
N SER A 49 -4.01 10.87 20.02
CA SER A 49 -3.34 10.40 18.81
C SER A 49 -2.67 9.04 19.03
N MET A 50 -2.01 8.85 20.18
CA MET A 50 -1.40 7.58 20.58
C MET A 50 -2.44 6.47 20.75
N LEU A 51 -3.55 6.76 21.43
CA LEU A 51 -4.64 5.81 21.60
C LEU A 51 -5.22 5.37 20.26
N LEU A 52 -5.48 6.32 19.36
CA LEU A 52 -5.98 6.02 18.01
C LEU A 52 -4.98 5.16 17.22
N GLN A 53 -3.68 5.48 17.28
CA GLN A 53 -2.67 4.65 16.63
C GLN A 53 -2.64 3.22 17.18
N ALA A 54 -2.71 3.05 18.50
CA ALA A 54 -2.73 1.72 19.11
C ALA A 54 -3.98 0.93 18.71
N VAL A 55 -5.15 1.57 18.73
CA VAL A 55 -6.43 0.94 18.38
C VAL A 55 -6.50 0.58 16.91
N PHE A 56 -6.01 1.43 16.01
CA PHE A 56 -6.11 1.19 14.56
C PHE A 56 -4.91 0.45 13.96
N HIS A 57 -3.90 0.10 14.75
CA HIS A 57 -2.71 -0.60 14.28
C HIS A 57 -3.02 -1.95 13.60
N PHE A 58 -4.10 -2.64 14.00
CA PHE A 58 -4.54 -3.90 13.38
C PHE A 58 -4.87 -3.77 11.88
N SER A 59 -5.11 -2.55 11.40
CA SER A 59 -5.52 -2.29 10.02
C SER A 59 -4.44 -2.73 9.02
N ILE A 60 -3.16 -2.55 9.37
CA ILE A 60 -2.02 -2.94 8.52
C ILE A 60 -1.99 -4.46 8.28
N PRO A 61 -1.92 -5.33 9.31
CA PRO A 61 -1.91 -6.79 9.09
C PRO A 61 -3.20 -7.30 8.45
N VAL A 62 -4.37 -6.75 8.79
CA VAL A 62 -5.64 -7.15 8.15
C VAL A 62 -5.62 -6.82 6.65
N PHE A 63 -5.11 -5.66 6.26
CA PHE A 63 -4.99 -5.29 4.85
C PHE A 63 -4.05 -6.23 4.08
N PHE A 64 -2.92 -6.62 4.69
CA PHE A 64 -2.03 -7.66 4.14
C PHE A 64 -2.74 -9.02 4.00
N MET A 65 -3.49 -9.44 5.01
CA MET A 65 -4.23 -10.71 4.99
C MET A 65 -5.29 -10.74 3.89
N ILE A 66 -6.06 -9.66 3.70
CA ILE A 66 -7.07 -9.60 2.64
C ILE A 66 -6.41 -9.65 1.26
N SER A 67 -5.32 -8.88 1.07
CA SER A 67 -4.51 -8.95 -0.15
C SER A 67 -4.04 -10.38 -0.42
N GLY A 68 -3.52 -11.09 0.59
CA GLY A 68 -3.12 -12.51 0.48
C GLY A 68 -4.28 -13.46 0.19
N ALA A 69 -5.39 -13.34 0.91
CA ALA A 69 -6.55 -14.23 0.77
C ALA A 69 -7.19 -14.14 -0.62
N THR A 70 -7.22 -12.96 -1.22
CA THR A 70 -7.73 -12.78 -2.59
C THR A 70 -6.82 -13.38 -3.67
N LEU A 71 -5.57 -13.69 -3.32
CA LEU A 71 -4.59 -14.34 -4.19
C LEU A 71 -4.54 -15.87 -3.97
N MET A 72 -5.20 -16.37 -2.94
CA MET A 72 -5.31 -17.81 -2.68
C MET A 72 -6.00 -18.48 -3.89
N ASN A 73 -5.50 -19.64 -4.31
CA ASN A 73 -5.93 -20.36 -5.52
C ASN A 73 -5.62 -19.67 -6.87
N TYR A 74 -4.66 -18.74 -6.94
CA TYR A 74 -4.26 -18.15 -8.23
C TYR A 74 -3.73 -19.18 -9.23
N ARG A 75 -3.11 -20.27 -8.77
CA ARG A 75 -2.58 -21.37 -9.61
C ARG A 75 -3.66 -22.11 -10.38
N GLU A 76 -4.92 -22.04 -9.94
CA GLU A 76 -6.06 -22.63 -10.64
C GLU A 76 -6.53 -21.76 -11.82
N LYS A 77 -6.14 -20.47 -11.83
CA LYS A 77 -6.61 -19.46 -12.79
C LYS A 77 -5.52 -18.99 -13.75
N TYR A 78 -4.27 -18.93 -13.31
CA TYR A 78 -3.15 -18.37 -14.08
C TYR A 78 -1.83 -19.10 -13.84
N SER A 79 -0.96 -19.07 -14.85
CA SER A 79 0.45 -19.45 -14.68
C SER A 79 1.16 -18.47 -13.74
N THR A 80 2.13 -18.97 -12.94
CA THR A 80 2.94 -18.18 -12.01
C THR A 80 3.60 -16.97 -12.67
N LYS A 81 4.06 -17.11 -13.93
CA LYS A 81 4.69 -16.02 -14.69
C LYS A 81 3.70 -14.91 -15.00
N GLU A 82 2.47 -15.27 -15.36
CA GLU A 82 1.43 -14.30 -15.71
C GLU A 82 0.89 -13.60 -14.46
N PHE A 83 0.74 -14.33 -13.36
CA PHE A 83 0.38 -13.77 -12.05
C PHE A 83 1.36 -12.68 -11.60
N LEU A 84 2.67 -12.97 -11.61
CA LEU A 84 3.69 -11.99 -11.21
C LEU A 84 3.74 -10.79 -12.15
N LYS A 85 3.62 -11.00 -13.47
CA LYS A 85 3.58 -9.91 -14.45
C LYS A 85 2.39 -8.98 -14.19
N ARG A 86 1.19 -9.53 -13.98
CA ARG A 86 -0.03 -8.74 -13.70
C ARG A 86 0.09 -8.00 -12.36
N ARG A 87 0.62 -8.64 -11.33
CA ARG A 87 0.87 -8.03 -10.02
C ARG A 87 1.82 -6.84 -10.17
N PHE A 88 3.00 -7.06 -10.76
CA PHE A 88 4.01 -6.03 -10.94
C PHE A 88 3.52 -4.87 -11.81
N LEU A 89 2.77 -5.13 -12.88
CA LEU A 89 2.22 -4.04 -13.70
C LEU A 89 1.17 -3.23 -12.94
N ARG A 90 0.34 -3.89 -12.13
CA ARG A 90 -0.74 -3.21 -11.39
C ARG A 90 -0.24 -2.39 -10.20
N THR A 91 0.80 -2.85 -9.50
CA THR A 91 1.32 -2.15 -8.30
C THR A 91 2.64 -1.43 -8.57
N GLY A 92 3.53 -2.00 -9.38
CA GLY A 92 4.87 -1.46 -9.65
C GLY A 92 4.86 -0.23 -10.56
N VAL A 93 4.01 -0.20 -11.59
CA VAL A 93 3.92 0.98 -12.49
C VAL A 93 3.44 2.22 -11.73
N PRO A 94 2.31 2.18 -10.99
CA PRO A 94 1.91 3.32 -10.15
C PRO A 94 2.98 3.68 -9.12
N PHE A 95 3.61 2.69 -8.50
CA PHE A 95 4.65 2.92 -7.49
C PHE A 95 5.85 3.72 -8.03
N LEU A 96 6.36 3.36 -9.22
CA LEU A 96 7.46 4.09 -9.87
C LEU A 96 7.06 5.52 -10.25
N ILE A 97 5.86 5.70 -10.81
CA ILE A 97 5.34 7.02 -11.21
C ILE A 97 5.23 7.92 -9.97
N TRP A 98 4.57 7.45 -8.91
CA TRP A 98 4.37 8.22 -7.68
C TRP A 98 5.67 8.47 -6.92
N SER A 99 6.66 7.60 -7.04
CA SER A 99 8.00 7.84 -6.51
C SER A 99 8.71 8.98 -7.23
N GLY A 100 8.59 9.05 -8.57
CA GLY A 100 9.11 10.18 -9.34
C GLY A 100 8.41 11.49 -8.99
N VAL A 101 7.08 11.50 -8.91
CA VAL A 101 6.29 12.69 -8.54
C VAL A 101 6.68 13.20 -7.14
N MET A 102 6.76 12.31 -6.15
CA MET A 102 7.14 12.69 -4.78
C MET A 102 8.57 13.19 -4.67
N LEU A 103 9.49 12.62 -5.44
CA LEU A 103 10.86 13.11 -5.50
C LEU A 103 10.93 14.53 -6.07
N ILE A 104 10.23 14.80 -7.18
CA ILE A 104 10.16 16.14 -7.78
C ILE A 104 9.55 17.12 -6.77
N TYR A 105 8.47 16.73 -6.10
CA TYR A 105 7.83 17.53 -5.08
C TYR A 105 8.79 17.87 -3.93
N LYS A 106 9.51 16.88 -3.39
CA LYS A 106 10.49 17.08 -2.31
C LYS A 106 11.69 17.94 -2.69
N ILE A 107 12.13 17.86 -3.95
CA ILE A 107 13.16 18.75 -4.49
C ILE A 107 12.61 20.19 -4.59
N ALA A 108 11.37 20.36 -5.07
CA ALA A 108 10.75 21.67 -5.23
C ALA A 108 10.55 22.41 -3.89
N ILE A 109 10.27 21.68 -2.81
CA ILE A 109 10.15 22.24 -1.44
C ILE A 109 11.50 22.32 -0.71
N GLY A 110 12.60 21.85 -1.32
CA GLY A 110 13.95 21.92 -0.74
C GLY A 110 14.24 20.88 0.35
N GLU A 111 13.39 19.87 0.54
CA GLU A 111 13.59 18.79 1.52
C GLU A 111 14.66 17.77 1.09
N LEU A 112 14.88 17.62 -0.22
CA LEU A 112 15.87 16.67 -0.76
C LEU A 112 16.77 17.34 -1.82
N PRO A 113 18.09 17.09 -1.79
CA PRO A 113 18.98 17.51 -2.86
C PRO A 113 18.62 16.76 -4.15
N ALA A 114 18.75 17.44 -5.30
CA ALA A 114 18.53 16.81 -6.59
C ALA A 114 19.50 15.63 -6.78
N PRO A 115 19.01 14.43 -7.15
CA PRO A 115 19.87 13.27 -7.29
C PRO A 115 20.85 13.48 -8.45
N ILE A 116 22.13 13.36 -8.15
CA ILE A 116 23.19 13.44 -9.15
C ILE A 116 23.28 12.06 -9.82
N GLY A 117 22.42 11.85 -10.81
CA GLY A 117 22.38 10.65 -11.65
C GLY A 117 21.53 9.48 -11.11
N PRO A 118 21.41 8.41 -11.91
CA PRO A 118 20.48 7.30 -11.65
C PRO A 118 20.85 6.47 -10.40
N ARG A 119 22.13 6.44 -10.00
CA ARG A 119 22.58 5.76 -8.79
C ARG A 119 22.07 6.44 -7.51
N SER A 120 22.07 7.77 -7.48
CA SER A 120 21.55 8.54 -6.35
C SER A 120 20.04 8.37 -6.23
N PHE A 121 19.32 8.38 -7.37
CA PHE A 121 17.90 8.05 -7.41
C PHE A 121 17.62 6.64 -6.86
N LEU A 122 18.36 5.63 -7.33
CA LEU A 122 18.20 4.25 -6.86
C LEU A 122 18.49 4.10 -5.38
N ASN A 123 19.49 4.80 -4.82
CA ASN A 123 19.74 4.77 -3.38
C ASN A 123 18.60 5.41 -2.59
N LEU A 124 18.14 6.61 -2.98
CA LEU A 124 16.99 7.29 -2.34
C LEU A 124 15.72 6.43 -2.41
N PHE A 125 15.50 5.79 -3.56
CA PHE A 125 14.38 4.89 -3.78
C PHE A 125 14.50 3.62 -2.92
N LEU A 126 15.62 2.88 -2.99
CA LEU A 126 15.77 1.62 -2.26
C LEU A 126 15.83 1.80 -0.74
N ASN A 127 16.38 2.92 -0.25
CA ASN A 127 16.43 3.24 1.18
C ASN A 127 15.10 3.83 1.72
N ASN A 128 14.06 3.93 0.90
CA ASN A 128 12.75 4.46 1.29
C ASN A 128 12.79 5.92 1.82
N GLU A 129 13.79 6.69 1.39
CA GLU A 129 14.01 8.08 1.81
C GLU A 129 13.09 9.06 1.07
N ILE A 130 12.56 8.66 -0.09
CA ILE A 130 11.61 9.47 -0.87
C ILE A 130 10.32 9.67 -0.07
N GLN A 131 9.68 8.61 0.40
CA GLN A 131 8.47 8.67 1.24
C GLN A 131 8.39 7.43 2.13
N ASN A 132 8.56 7.60 3.44
CA ASN A 132 8.59 6.48 4.39
C ASN A 132 7.40 5.52 4.27
N ILE A 133 6.22 6.03 3.92
CA ILE A 133 4.98 5.26 3.76
C ILE A 133 5.07 4.18 2.66
N TYR A 134 6.00 4.33 1.72
CA TYR A 134 6.21 3.39 0.62
C TYR A 134 6.84 2.07 1.03
N TRP A 135 7.31 1.94 2.28
CA TRP A 135 7.80 0.68 2.86
C TRP A 135 6.85 -0.51 2.56
N PHE A 136 5.54 -0.24 2.55
CA PHE A 136 4.48 -1.20 2.28
C PHE A 136 4.61 -1.88 0.90
N PHE A 137 5.07 -1.16 -0.13
CA PHE A 137 5.27 -1.75 -1.45
C PHE A 137 6.43 -2.73 -1.48
N TYR A 138 7.52 -2.46 -0.75
CA TYR A 138 8.65 -3.40 -0.63
C TYR A 138 8.20 -4.70 0.05
N ALA A 139 7.37 -4.62 1.09
CA ALA A 139 6.80 -5.79 1.76
C ALA A 139 5.84 -6.62 0.87
N ILE A 140 5.27 -6.01 -0.18
CA ILE A 140 4.41 -6.70 -1.15
C ILE A 140 5.20 -7.41 -2.25
N PHE A 141 6.41 -6.92 -2.54
CA PHE A 141 7.26 -7.41 -3.63
C PHE A 141 8.36 -8.38 -3.17
N GLY A 142 8.89 -8.21 -1.95
CA GLY A 142 9.80 -9.15 -1.31
C GLY A 142 9.10 -10.44 -0.91
#